data_AF-A0A2K5F5H7-F1
#
_entry.id   AF-A0A2K5F5H7-F1
#
_cell.length_a   1.000
_cell.length_b   1.000
_cell.length_c   1.000
_cell.angle_alpha   90.00
_cell.angle_beta   90.00
_cell.angle_gamma   90.00
#
_symmetry.space_group_name_H-M   'P 1'
#
loop_
_entity.id
_entity.type
_entity.pdbx_description
1 polymer ?
#
loop_
_entity_poly.entity_id
_entity_poly.type
_entity_poly.pdbx_seq_one_letter_code
_entity_poly.pdbx_strand_id
1 'polypeptide(L)'
;MATLKDQLIHNLLKEEQTPQNKITVVGVGAVGMACAISILMKDLADELALVDVIEDKLKGEMMDLQHGSLFLRTPKIVSGKVDILTYVAWKISGFPKNRVIGSGCNLDSARFRYLMGERLGVHPLSCHGWVLGEHGDSSVPVWSGVNVAGVSLKTLHPDLGTDTDKEQWKEVHKQVVESAYEVIKLKGYTSWAIGLSVADLAETIMKNLRRVHPISTMIKGLYGIKDDVFLSVPCILGQNGISDVVKVTLTPEEEARLKKSADTLWGIQKELQF
;
A
#
# COMPACT_ATOMS: atom_id res chain seq x y z
N MET A 1 -12.95 42.38 -29.57
CA MET A 1 -14.29 41.74 -29.48
C MET A 1 -14.30 40.86 -28.24
N ALA A 2 -15.39 40.87 -27.46
CA ALA A 2 -15.55 39.97 -26.31
C ALA A 2 -15.62 38.51 -26.79
N THR A 3 -14.90 37.60 -26.13
CA THR A 3 -14.95 36.17 -26.48
C THR A 3 -16.30 35.57 -26.08
N LEU A 4 -16.64 34.38 -26.61
CA LEU A 4 -17.84 33.66 -26.19
C LEU A 4 -17.87 33.42 -24.66
N LYS A 5 -16.71 33.14 -24.06
CA LYS A 5 -16.58 32.95 -22.61
C LYS A 5 -16.94 34.23 -21.85
N ASP A 6 -16.47 35.38 -22.30
CA ASP A 6 -16.72 36.67 -21.63
C ASP A 6 -18.20 37.10 -21.75
N GLN A 7 -18.87 36.71 -22.83
CA GLN A 7 -20.31 36.94 -23.01
C GLN A 7 -21.16 36.04 -22.11
N LEU A 8 -20.69 34.82 -21.81
CA LEU A 8 -21.41 33.83 -21.02
C LEU A 8 -21.11 33.91 -19.51
N ILE A 9 -19.85 34.14 -19.14
CA ILE A 9 -19.36 33.99 -17.77
C ILE A 9 -18.73 35.31 -17.31
N HIS A 10 -19.38 35.96 -16.33
CA HIS A 10 -18.78 37.08 -15.61
C HIS A 10 -17.85 36.55 -14.50
N ASN A 11 -16.54 36.69 -14.68
CA ASN A 11 -15.56 36.27 -13.68
C ASN A 11 -15.49 37.30 -12.55
N LEU A 12 -15.83 36.88 -11.33
CA LEU A 12 -15.83 37.74 -10.14
C LEU A 12 -14.44 37.88 -9.51
N LEU A 13 -13.58 36.86 -9.66
CA LEU A 13 -12.23 36.82 -9.11
C LEU A 13 -11.31 36.05 -10.06
N LYS A 14 -10.15 36.62 -10.38
CA LYS A 14 -9.02 35.94 -11.03
C LYS A 14 -8.03 35.54 -9.95
N GLU A 15 -8.27 34.42 -9.27
CA GLU A 15 -7.30 33.82 -8.36
C GLU A 15 -6.84 32.48 -8.92
N GLU A 16 -5.52 32.26 -8.93
CA GLU A 16 -4.96 30.92 -9.10
C GLU A 16 -5.25 30.13 -7.83
N GLN A 17 -6.23 29.23 -7.90
CA GLN A 17 -6.54 28.34 -6.78
C GLN A 17 -5.43 27.30 -6.62
N THR A 18 -4.83 27.25 -5.43
CA THR A 18 -3.96 26.15 -5.04
C THR A 18 -4.80 24.92 -4.69
N PRO A 19 -4.45 23.74 -5.22
CA PRO A 19 -5.16 22.51 -4.88
C PRO A 19 -4.97 22.21 -3.39
N GLN A 20 -6.04 21.79 -2.72
CA GLN A 20 -6.05 21.52 -1.28
C GLN A 20 -5.70 20.06 -0.98
N ASN A 21 -6.12 19.13 -1.85
CA ASN A 21 -5.98 17.69 -1.68
C ASN A 21 -5.33 17.07 -2.92
N LYS A 22 -4.14 17.56 -3.28
CA LYS A 22 -3.40 17.06 -4.44
C LYS A 22 -2.78 15.69 -4.16
N ILE A 23 -2.95 14.76 -5.10
CA ILE A 23 -2.22 13.49 -5.12
C ILE A 23 -1.38 13.39 -6.40
N THR A 24 -0.17 12.87 -6.28
CA THR A 24 0.72 12.59 -7.42
C THR A 24 1.00 11.11 -7.53
N VAL A 25 0.87 10.53 -8.72
CA VAL A 25 1.27 9.16 -9.05
C VAL A 25 2.49 9.22 -9.97
N VAL A 26 3.57 8.55 -9.56
CA VAL A 26 4.81 8.44 -10.33
C VAL A 26 4.90 7.05 -10.97
N GLY A 27 5.08 7.03 -12.29
CA GLY A 27 4.95 5.88 -13.17
C GLY A 27 3.52 5.69 -13.65
N VAL A 28 3.28 5.74 -14.96
CA VAL A 28 1.99 5.44 -15.62
C VAL A 28 1.98 4.03 -16.24
N GLY A 29 2.63 3.09 -15.57
CA GLY A 29 2.53 1.65 -15.84
C GLY A 29 1.18 1.09 -15.40
N ALA A 30 0.99 -0.23 -15.57
CA ALA A 30 -0.24 -0.91 -15.17
C ALA A 30 -0.58 -0.69 -13.67
N VAL A 31 0.42 -0.67 -12.79
CA VAL A 31 0.25 -0.39 -11.36
C VAL A 31 -0.14 1.07 -11.13
N GLY A 32 0.58 2.01 -11.73
CA GLY A 32 0.32 3.44 -11.57
C GLY A 32 -1.09 3.84 -12.00
N MET A 33 -1.53 3.33 -13.16
CA MET A 33 -2.88 3.60 -13.64
C MET A 33 -3.96 2.91 -12.79
N ALA A 34 -3.71 1.72 -12.25
CA ALA A 34 -4.61 1.08 -11.30
C ALA A 34 -4.73 1.89 -9.99
N CYS A 35 -3.63 2.48 -9.50
CA CYS A 35 -3.66 3.40 -8.36
C CYS A 35 -4.46 4.67 -8.71
N ALA A 36 -4.15 5.31 -9.84
CA ALA A 36 -4.79 6.54 -10.30
C ALA A 36 -6.31 6.40 -10.38
N ILE A 37 -6.80 5.37 -11.09
CA ILE A 37 -8.25 5.15 -11.23
C ILE A 37 -8.92 4.83 -9.89
N SER A 38 -8.26 4.04 -9.03
CA SER A 38 -8.81 3.69 -7.70
C SER A 38 -8.92 4.92 -6.79
N ILE A 39 -7.95 5.84 -6.88
CA ILE A 39 -7.96 7.11 -6.14
C ILE A 39 -9.06 8.04 -6.65
N LEU A 40 -9.20 8.15 -7.98
CA LEU A 40 -10.23 8.97 -8.63
C LEU A 40 -11.64 8.48 -8.29
N MET A 41 -11.89 7.18 -8.36
CA MET A 41 -13.20 6.59 -8.06
C MET A 41 -13.59 6.67 -6.57
N LYS A 42 -12.65 6.99 -5.68
CA LYS A 42 -12.88 7.17 -4.24
C LYS A 42 -12.98 8.64 -3.84
N ASP A 43 -12.97 9.58 -4.79
CA ASP A 43 -13.04 11.02 -4.57
C ASP A 43 -11.99 11.53 -3.56
N LEU A 44 -10.76 11.02 -3.64
CA LEU A 44 -9.71 11.31 -2.65
C LEU A 44 -8.90 12.59 -2.93
N ALA A 45 -8.96 13.11 -4.16
CA ALA A 45 -8.15 14.24 -4.60
C ALA A 45 -8.98 15.27 -5.39
N ASP A 46 -8.64 16.54 -5.21
CA ASP A 46 -9.13 17.65 -6.06
C ASP A 46 -8.20 17.91 -7.26
N GLU A 47 -6.94 17.49 -7.16
CA GLU A 47 -5.99 17.46 -8.27
C GLU A 47 -5.20 16.15 -8.28
N LEU A 48 -5.20 15.46 -9.42
CA LEU A 48 -4.34 14.31 -9.68
C LEU A 48 -3.22 14.69 -10.64
N ALA A 49 -1.97 14.50 -10.24
CA ALA A 49 -0.81 14.64 -11.11
C ALA A 49 -0.24 13.27 -11.49
N LEU A 50 -0.03 13.02 -12.78
CA LEU A 50 0.63 11.83 -13.30
C LEU A 50 2.05 12.16 -13.71
N VAL A 51 2.99 11.27 -13.46
CA VAL A 51 4.37 11.52 -13.80
C VAL A 51 5.02 10.29 -14.43
N ASP A 52 5.68 10.45 -15.57
CA ASP A 52 6.43 9.37 -16.23
C ASP A 52 7.51 9.94 -17.16
N VAL A 53 8.46 9.10 -17.57
CA VAL A 53 9.51 9.45 -18.53
C VAL A 53 9.08 9.23 -19.99
N ILE A 54 8.07 8.37 -20.22
CA ILE A 54 7.54 8.08 -21.57
C ILE A 54 6.43 9.08 -21.90
N GLU A 55 6.79 10.18 -22.58
CA GLU A 55 5.91 11.35 -22.81
C GLU A 55 4.59 11.01 -23.53
N ASP A 56 4.66 10.26 -24.64
CA ASP A 56 3.46 9.93 -25.43
C ASP A 56 2.49 9.06 -24.62
N LYS A 57 3.03 8.09 -23.87
CA LYS A 57 2.23 7.25 -22.99
C LYS A 57 1.60 8.09 -21.88
N LEU A 58 2.39 8.92 -21.20
CA LEU A 58 1.92 9.81 -20.15
C LEU A 58 0.77 10.73 -20.64
N LYS A 59 0.92 11.30 -21.83
CA LYS A 59 -0.11 12.15 -22.45
C LYS A 59 -1.37 11.35 -22.78
N GLY A 60 -1.22 10.16 -23.36
CA GLY A 60 -2.34 9.27 -23.67
C GLY A 60 -3.15 8.89 -22.43
N GLU A 61 -2.48 8.41 -21.39
CA GLU A 61 -3.11 8.02 -20.11
C GLU A 61 -3.81 9.20 -19.42
N MET A 62 -3.19 10.39 -19.43
CA MET A 62 -3.80 11.60 -18.91
C MET A 62 -5.08 11.98 -19.69
N MET A 63 -5.03 11.97 -21.02
CA MET A 63 -6.18 12.31 -21.86
C MET A 63 -7.34 11.33 -21.68
N ASP A 64 -7.04 10.04 -21.55
CA ASP A 64 -8.07 9.02 -21.35
C ASP A 64 -8.83 9.22 -20.02
N LEU A 65 -8.10 9.52 -18.94
CA LEU A 65 -8.73 9.90 -17.66
C LEU A 65 -9.54 11.20 -17.77
N GLN A 66 -9.06 12.19 -18.53
CA GLN A 66 -9.79 13.44 -18.76
C GLN A 66 -11.10 13.22 -19.54
N HIS A 67 -11.12 12.32 -20.52
CA HIS A 67 -12.36 11.94 -21.22
C HIS A 67 -13.38 11.29 -20.27
N GLY A 68 -12.91 10.61 -19.21
CA GLY A 68 -13.74 10.08 -18.14
C GLY A 68 -14.23 11.11 -17.11
N SER A 69 -13.84 12.39 -17.23
CA SER A 69 -14.13 13.44 -16.22
C SER A 69 -15.62 13.60 -15.88
N LEU A 70 -16.53 13.26 -16.79
CA LEU A 70 -17.97 13.27 -16.52
C LEU A 70 -18.37 12.33 -15.36
N PHE A 71 -17.64 11.24 -15.19
CA PHE A 71 -17.89 10.21 -14.17
C PHE A 71 -17.04 10.39 -12.91
N LEU A 72 -16.15 11.40 -12.90
CA LEU A 72 -15.19 11.66 -11.83
C LEU A 72 -15.51 13.00 -11.17
N ARG A 73 -15.29 13.10 -9.87
CA ARG A 73 -15.48 14.37 -9.15
C ARG A 73 -14.22 15.21 -9.07
N THR A 74 -13.06 14.64 -9.42
CA THR A 74 -11.78 15.34 -9.43
C THR A 74 -11.71 16.31 -10.62
N PRO A 75 -11.68 17.63 -10.39
CA PRO A 75 -11.79 18.63 -11.46
C PRO A 75 -10.53 18.78 -12.30
N LYS A 76 -9.36 18.31 -11.82
CA LYS A 76 -8.08 18.60 -12.47
C LYS A 76 -7.15 17.38 -12.51
N ILE A 77 -6.77 16.97 -13.72
CA ILE A 77 -5.81 15.90 -13.99
C ILE A 77 -4.68 16.49 -14.85
N VAL A 78 -3.44 16.42 -14.37
CA VAL A 78 -2.26 17.04 -15.00
C VAL A 78 -1.09 16.04 -15.09
N SER A 79 -0.05 16.32 -15.89
CA SER A 79 1.11 15.45 -16.00
C SER A 79 2.48 16.15 -15.94
N GLY A 80 3.54 15.43 -15.52
CA GLY A 80 4.93 15.92 -15.36
C GLY A 80 6.01 14.80 -15.43
N LYS A 81 7.29 15.08 -15.11
CA LYS A 81 8.42 14.11 -15.09
C LYS A 81 9.04 14.00 -13.68
N VAL A 82 9.44 12.82 -13.18
CA VAL A 82 10.10 12.63 -11.85
C VAL A 82 10.65 11.20 -11.63
N ASP A 83 11.51 11.04 -10.61
CA ASP A 83 12.28 9.83 -10.22
C ASP A 83 11.93 9.25 -8.81
N ILE A 84 12.59 8.14 -8.41
CA ILE A 84 12.01 6.89 -7.85
C ILE A 84 12.43 6.46 -6.38
N LEU A 85 11.53 5.68 -5.72
CA LEU A 85 11.57 4.69 -4.59
C LEU A 85 11.92 5.07 -3.13
N THR A 86 11.24 4.44 -2.16
CA THR A 86 10.96 4.85 -0.76
C THR A 86 12.11 4.88 0.28
N TYR A 87 12.95 3.85 0.49
CA TYR A 87 14.09 3.96 1.43
C TYR A 87 15.12 4.97 0.89
N VAL A 88 15.39 4.82 -0.40
CA VAL A 88 16.12 5.78 -1.21
C VAL A 88 15.46 7.16 -1.10
N ALA A 89 14.13 7.24 -1.12
CA ALA A 89 13.39 8.50 -0.98
C ALA A 89 13.55 9.06 0.42
N TRP A 90 13.58 8.26 1.48
CA TRP A 90 13.86 8.77 2.82
C TRP A 90 15.28 9.36 2.90
N LYS A 91 16.29 8.62 2.42
CA LYS A 91 17.68 9.09 2.42
C LYS A 91 17.88 10.33 1.54
N ILE A 92 17.31 10.36 0.35
CA ILE A 92 17.46 11.45 -0.63
C ILE A 92 16.58 12.66 -0.29
N SER A 93 15.33 12.47 0.13
CA SER A 93 14.42 13.59 0.38
C SER A 93 14.75 14.39 1.64
N GLY A 94 15.46 13.78 2.59
CA GLY A 94 15.68 14.36 3.92
C GLY A 94 14.39 14.50 4.75
N PHE A 95 13.29 13.88 4.33
CA PHE A 95 12.02 13.96 5.05
C PHE A 95 12.09 13.20 6.38
N PRO A 96 11.32 13.64 7.39
CA PRO A 96 11.17 12.85 8.60
C PRO A 96 10.48 11.52 8.26
N LYS A 97 10.94 10.43 8.89
CA LYS A 97 10.56 9.04 8.57
C LYS A 97 9.05 8.76 8.57
N ASN A 98 8.26 9.52 9.34
CA ASN A 98 6.81 9.38 9.35
C ASN A 98 6.15 9.75 8.01
N ARG A 99 6.80 10.58 7.18
CA ARG A 99 6.28 11.00 5.87
C ARG A 99 6.80 10.16 4.70
N VAL A 100 7.52 9.07 4.98
CA VAL A 100 8.05 8.17 3.95
C VAL A 100 7.53 6.77 4.22
N ILE A 101 6.58 6.35 3.38
CA ILE A 101 5.76 5.15 3.61
C ILE A 101 5.89 4.22 2.42
N GLY A 102 6.19 2.95 2.67
CA GLY A 102 6.06 1.90 1.66
C GLY A 102 4.72 1.17 1.85
N SER A 103 4.04 0.83 0.76
CA SER A 103 2.78 0.06 0.81
C SER A 103 2.90 -1.25 1.59
N GLY A 104 4.09 -1.85 1.59
CA GLY A 104 4.45 -2.98 2.44
C GLY A 104 3.48 -4.16 2.30
N CYS A 105 3.22 -4.83 3.42
CA CYS A 105 2.39 -6.02 3.47
C CYS A 105 0.88 -5.74 3.55
N ASN A 106 0.41 -4.53 3.19
CA ASN A 106 -1.02 -4.21 3.16
C ASN A 106 -1.75 -5.11 2.15
N LEU A 107 -1.13 -5.35 0.99
CA LEU A 107 -1.69 -6.25 -0.02
C LEU A 107 -1.59 -7.73 0.39
N ASP A 108 -0.48 -8.16 0.98
CA ASP A 108 -0.28 -9.54 1.44
C ASP A 108 -1.28 -9.90 2.54
N SER A 109 -1.51 -8.98 3.47
CA SER A 109 -2.55 -9.13 4.49
C SER A 109 -3.95 -9.17 3.88
N ALA A 110 -4.23 -8.38 2.84
CA ALA A 110 -5.50 -8.45 2.12
C ALA A 110 -5.70 -9.80 1.41
N ARG A 111 -4.67 -10.33 0.75
CA ARG A 111 -4.67 -11.67 0.12
C ARG A 111 -4.86 -12.77 1.16
N PHE A 112 -4.15 -12.68 2.28
CA PHE A 112 -4.28 -13.62 3.39
C PHE A 112 -5.72 -13.68 3.92
N ARG A 113 -6.33 -12.51 4.13
CA ARG A 113 -7.73 -12.40 4.59
C ARG A 113 -8.74 -12.88 3.53
N TYR A 114 -8.44 -12.68 2.25
CA TYR A 114 -9.24 -13.25 1.15
C TYR A 114 -9.26 -14.78 1.21
N LEU A 115 -8.08 -15.41 1.22
CA LEU A 115 -7.95 -16.87 1.25
C LEU A 115 -8.50 -17.49 2.55
N MET A 116 -8.30 -16.81 3.69
CA MET A 116 -8.95 -17.19 4.95
C MET A 116 -10.48 -17.14 4.83
N GLY A 117 -11.01 -16.09 4.21
CA GLY A 117 -12.45 -15.95 3.99
C GLY A 117 -13.03 -17.02 3.06
N GLU A 118 -12.30 -17.37 2.00
CA GLU A 118 -12.65 -18.47 1.10
C GLU A 118 -12.73 -19.81 1.82
N ARG A 119 -11.74 -20.13 2.67
CA ARG A 119 -11.73 -21.36 3.47
C ARG A 119 -12.87 -21.43 4.50
N LEU A 120 -13.20 -20.30 5.12
CA LEU A 120 -14.18 -20.24 6.22
C LEU A 120 -15.61 -19.90 5.77
N GLY A 121 -15.81 -19.50 4.52
CA GLY A 121 -17.10 -19.00 4.04
C GLY A 121 -17.50 -17.66 4.67
N VAL A 122 -16.52 -16.83 5.05
CA VAL A 122 -16.73 -15.53 5.74
C VAL A 122 -16.12 -14.41 4.92
N HIS A 123 -16.79 -13.26 4.85
CA HIS A 123 -16.25 -12.11 4.12
C HIS A 123 -14.91 -11.63 4.70
N PRO A 124 -13.89 -11.24 3.88
CA PRO A 124 -12.55 -10.88 4.36
C PRO A 124 -12.51 -9.71 5.35
N LEU A 125 -13.53 -8.84 5.34
CA LEU A 125 -13.66 -7.77 6.35
C LEU A 125 -13.82 -8.30 7.77
N SER A 126 -14.38 -9.50 7.93
CA SER A 126 -14.65 -10.17 9.20
C SER A 126 -13.61 -11.26 9.51
N CYS A 127 -12.64 -11.47 8.62
CA CYS A 127 -11.49 -12.34 8.82
C CYS A 127 -10.28 -11.47 9.17
N HIS A 128 -9.70 -11.69 10.34
CA HIS A 128 -8.57 -10.90 10.83
C HIS A 128 -7.31 -11.77 10.88
N GLY A 129 -6.26 -11.29 10.22
CA GLY A 129 -4.94 -11.91 10.18
C GLY A 129 -3.94 -10.94 9.59
N TRP A 130 -2.69 -11.00 10.06
CA TRP A 130 -1.64 -10.06 9.67
C TRP A 130 -0.50 -10.80 9.00
N VAL A 131 -0.06 -10.29 7.86
CA VAL A 131 1.22 -10.64 7.24
C VAL A 131 2.15 -9.44 7.43
N LEU A 132 3.30 -9.65 8.09
CA LEU A 132 4.28 -8.62 8.43
C LEU A 132 5.63 -8.89 7.74
N GLY A 133 6.64 -8.04 7.98
CA GLY A 133 7.98 -8.23 7.44
C GLY A 133 8.16 -7.64 6.04
N GLU A 134 9.05 -8.26 5.25
CA GLU A 134 9.21 -8.00 3.84
C GLU A 134 7.90 -8.23 3.07
N HIS A 135 7.60 -7.36 2.11
CA HIS A 135 6.63 -7.67 1.07
C HIS A 135 7.28 -8.65 0.07
N GLY A 136 7.03 -9.94 0.23
CA GLY A 136 7.64 -10.99 -0.59
C GLY A 136 7.90 -12.29 0.17
N ASP A 137 8.95 -12.98 -0.26
CA ASP A 137 9.26 -14.36 0.14
C ASP A 137 9.53 -14.51 1.64
N SER A 138 10.14 -13.51 2.29
CA SER A 138 10.41 -13.56 3.73
C SER A 138 9.29 -12.98 4.61
N SER A 139 8.10 -12.75 4.04
CA SER A 139 6.94 -12.29 4.81
C SER A 139 6.54 -13.27 5.93
N VAL A 140 5.93 -12.73 6.99
CA VAL A 140 5.64 -13.45 8.23
C VAL A 140 4.14 -13.44 8.53
N PRO A 141 3.44 -14.58 8.41
CA PRO A 141 2.06 -14.70 8.87
C PRO A 141 2.05 -14.78 10.41
N VAL A 142 1.31 -13.88 11.06
CA VAL A 142 1.18 -13.85 12.52
C VAL A 142 0.00 -14.72 12.93
N TRP A 143 0.20 -16.04 12.93
CA TRP A 143 -0.80 -17.05 13.29
C TRP A 143 -1.41 -16.82 14.67
N SER A 144 -0.61 -16.35 15.62
CA SER A 144 -1.07 -16.05 16.99
C SER A 144 -2.17 -14.98 17.04
N GLY A 145 -2.22 -14.08 16.06
CA GLY A 145 -3.22 -13.02 15.94
C GLY A 145 -4.41 -13.34 15.03
N VAL A 146 -4.44 -14.51 14.38
CA VAL A 146 -5.51 -14.87 13.43
C VAL A 146 -6.80 -15.15 14.19
N ASN A 147 -7.88 -14.46 13.83
CA ASN A 147 -9.17 -14.56 14.52
C ASN A 147 -10.37 -14.22 13.61
N VAL A 148 -11.55 -14.70 14.01
CA VAL A 148 -12.86 -14.23 13.52
C VAL A 148 -13.68 -13.83 14.74
N ALA A 149 -14.25 -12.63 14.72
CA ALA A 149 -15.02 -12.06 15.84
C ALA A 149 -14.27 -12.13 17.20
N GLY A 150 -12.94 -12.01 17.19
CA GLY A 150 -12.10 -12.08 18.39
C GLY A 150 -11.78 -13.49 18.88
N VAL A 151 -12.32 -14.54 18.27
CA VAL A 151 -12.01 -15.94 18.62
C VAL A 151 -10.73 -16.37 17.92
N SER A 152 -9.68 -16.65 18.69
CA SER A 152 -8.37 -17.05 18.15
C SER A 152 -8.42 -18.42 17.49
N LEU A 153 -8.03 -18.47 16.20
CA LEU A 153 -7.93 -19.72 15.46
C LEU A 153 -6.79 -20.59 16.00
N LYS A 154 -5.68 -19.99 16.47
CA LYS A 154 -4.56 -20.73 17.06
C LYS A 154 -4.93 -21.38 18.39
N THR A 155 -5.86 -20.80 19.15
CA THR A 155 -6.39 -21.42 20.38
C THR A 155 -7.32 -22.59 20.07
N LEU A 156 -8.18 -22.47 19.05
CA LEU A 156 -9.07 -23.56 18.64
C LEU A 156 -8.32 -24.69 17.95
N HIS A 157 -7.28 -24.36 17.19
CA HIS A 157 -6.46 -25.27 16.42
C HIS A 157 -4.97 -25.03 16.71
N PRO A 158 -4.40 -25.66 17.76
CA PRO A 158 -3.02 -25.41 18.19
C PRO A 158 -1.96 -25.65 17.11
N ASP A 159 -2.23 -26.56 16.17
CA ASP A 159 -1.34 -26.85 15.04
C ASP A 159 -1.43 -25.81 13.91
N LEU A 160 -2.33 -24.82 13.97
CA LEU A 160 -2.53 -23.82 12.90
C LEU A 160 -1.20 -23.21 12.43
N GLY A 161 -0.88 -23.40 11.15
CA GLY A 161 0.30 -22.81 10.52
C GLY A 161 1.62 -23.56 10.76
N THR A 162 1.60 -24.72 11.44
CA THR A 162 2.76 -25.63 11.55
C THR A 162 2.75 -26.67 10.43
N ASP A 163 3.82 -27.47 10.33
CA ASP A 163 3.88 -28.59 9.38
C ASP A 163 3.07 -29.82 9.84
N THR A 164 2.68 -29.87 11.12
CA THR A 164 1.82 -30.94 11.69
C THR A 164 0.32 -30.67 11.46
N ASP A 165 -0.03 -29.51 10.93
CA ASP A 165 -1.39 -29.08 10.66
C ASP A 165 -2.08 -29.94 9.60
N LYS A 166 -3.07 -30.74 9.99
CA LYS A 166 -3.84 -31.57 9.05
C LYS A 166 -4.66 -30.76 8.04
N GLU A 167 -5.05 -29.54 8.39
CA GLU A 167 -5.79 -28.62 7.50
C GLU A 167 -4.85 -27.74 6.65
N GLN A 168 -3.53 -27.87 6.86
CA GLN A 168 -2.49 -27.24 6.05
C GLN A 168 -2.73 -25.73 5.89
N TRP A 169 -2.98 -25.02 6.99
CA TRP A 169 -3.18 -23.56 6.96
C TRP A 169 -1.93 -22.81 6.55
N LYS A 170 -0.74 -23.40 6.74
CA LYS A 170 0.52 -22.87 6.21
C LYS A 170 0.48 -22.66 4.69
N GLU A 171 -0.31 -23.46 3.96
CA GLU A 171 -0.50 -23.30 2.52
C GLU A 171 -1.21 -21.98 2.16
N VAL A 172 -2.04 -21.41 3.06
CA VAL A 172 -2.62 -20.08 2.86
C VAL A 172 -1.53 -19.02 2.71
N HIS A 173 -0.53 -19.04 3.60
CA HIS A 173 0.58 -18.08 3.51
C HIS A 173 1.46 -18.35 2.29
N LYS A 174 1.70 -19.62 1.96
CA LYS A 174 2.42 -19.98 0.74
C LYS A 174 1.73 -19.44 -0.52
N GLN A 175 0.41 -19.59 -0.61
CA GLN A 175 -0.38 -18.99 -1.69
C GLN A 175 -0.32 -17.46 -1.70
N VAL A 176 -0.25 -16.77 -0.55
CA VAL A 176 -0.06 -15.30 -0.51
C VAL A 176 1.24 -14.89 -1.19
N VAL A 177 2.33 -15.60 -0.90
CA VAL A 177 3.65 -15.36 -1.51
C VAL A 177 3.61 -15.70 -3.00
N GLU A 178 3.05 -16.88 -3.34
CA GLU A 178 2.99 -17.38 -4.72
C GLU A 178 2.01 -16.61 -5.62
N SER A 179 1.02 -15.93 -5.03
CA SER A 179 -0.02 -15.17 -5.75
C SER A 179 0.55 -14.17 -6.75
N ALA A 180 1.64 -13.50 -6.41
CA ALA A 180 2.26 -12.54 -7.32
C ALA A 180 2.81 -13.25 -8.56
N TYR A 181 3.54 -14.35 -8.37
CA TYR A 181 4.15 -15.14 -9.43
C TYR A 181 3.10 -15.81 -10.32
N GLU A 182 2.05 -16.36 -9.73
CA GLU A 182 0.97 -17.00 -10.48
C GLU A 182 0.22 -15.99 -11.36
N VAL A 183 -0.15 -14.84 -10.81
CA VAL A 183 -0.83 -13.79 -11.59
C VAL A 183 0.09 -13.24 -12.69
N ILE A 184 1.39 -13.07 -12.42
CA ILE A 184 2.36 -12.67 -13.45
C ILE A 184 2.46 -13.74 -14.54
N LYS A 185 2.50 -15.02 -14.18
CA LYS A 185 2.54 -16.13 -15.14
C LYS A 185 1.30 -16.15 -16.05
N LEU A 186 0.12 -15.84 -15.52
CA LEU A 186 -1.14 -15.90 -16.25
C LEU A 186 -1.47 -14.63 -17.03
N LYS A 187 -1.21 -13.44 -16.46
CA LYS A 187 -1.61 -12.13 -17.00
C LYS A 187 -0.42 -11.30 -17.52
N GLY A 188 0.81 -11.66 -17.15
CA GLY A 188 2.04 -10.93 -17.46
C GLY A 188 2.45 -9.88 -16.42
N TYR A 189 1.53 -9.43 -15.56
CA TYR A 189 1.79 -8.42 -14.51
C TYR A 189 0.67 -8.40 -13.47
N THR A 190 0.92 -7.73 -12.33
CA THR A 190 -0.12 -7.39 -11.33
C THR A 190 -0.49 -5.91 -11.41
N SER A 191 -1.74 -5.55 -11.10
CA SER A 191 -2.19 -4.14 -11.17
C SER A 191 -3.36 -3.83 -10.22
N TRP A 192 -4.48 -4.53 -10.35
CA TRP A 192 -5.74 -4.13 -9.71
C TRP A 192 -5.70 -4.18 -8.19
N ALA A 193 -5.29 -5.31 -7.61
CA ALA A 193 -5.28 -5.48 -6.16
C ALA A 193 -4.31 -4.52 -5.46
N ILE A 194 -3.14 -4.24 -6.08
CA ILE A 194 -2.20 -3.25 -5.55
C ILE A 194 -2.76 -1.82 -5.68
N GLY A 195 -3.45 -1.47 -6.78
CA GLY A 195 -4.12 -0.18 -6.95
C GLY A 195 -5.16 0.09 -5.86
N LEU A 196 -6.00 -0.91 -5.56
CA LEU A 196 -6.99 -0.82 -4.47
C LEU A 196 -6.32 -0.72 -3.10
N SER A 197 -5.25 -1.48 -2.87
CA SER A 197 -4.46 -1.43 -1.62
C SER A 197 -3.85 -0.04 -1.40
N VAL A 198 -3.28 0.58 -2.45
CA VAL A 198 -2.72 1.94 -2.37
C VAL A 198 -3.82 2.97 -2.12
N ALA A 199 -4.99 2.83 -2.76
CA ALA A 199 -6.10 3.76 -2.56
C ALA A 199 -6.71 3.64 -1.15
N ASP A 200 -6.68 2.46 -0.52
CA ASP A 200 -7.06 2.27 0.89
C ASP A 200 -6.11 3.01 1.85
N LEU A 201 -4.80 2.97 1.59
CA LEU A 201 -3.81 3.75 2.34
C LEU A 201 -3.99 5.26 2.12
N ALA A 202 -4.17 5.68 0.87
CA ALA A 202 -4.40 7.08 0.52
C ALA A 202 -5.64 7.62 1.22
N GLU A 203 -6.75 6.87 1.27
CA GLU A 203 -7.94 7.27 2.00
C GLU A 203 -7.67 7.53 3.48
N THR A 204 -6.91 6.66 4.13
CA THR A 204 -6.53 6.82 5.54
C THR A 204 -5.70 8.09 5.77
N ILE A 205 -4.78 8.41 4.86
CA ILE A 205 -3.95 9.62 4.92
C ILE A 205 -4.80 10.86 4.69
N MET A 206 -5.49 10.93 3.55
CA MET A 206 -6.21 12.13 3.10
C MET A 206 -7.38 12.50 4.01
N LYS A 207 -8.04 11.50 4.62
CA LYS A 207 -9.16 11.71 5.55
C LYS A 207 -8.73 11.66 7.02
N ASN A 208 -7.43 11.58 7.31
CA ASN A 208 -6.87 11.49 8.66
C ASN A 208 -7.54 10.42 9.54
N LEU A 209 -7.80 9.23 9.00
CA LEU A 209 -8.66 8.24 9.66
C LEU A 209 -8.02 7.53 10.86
N ARG A 210 -6.68 7.58 10.97
CA ARG A 210 -5.94 6.88 12.04
C ARG A 210 -6.21 5.37 12.07
N ARG A 211 -6.49 4.77 10.89
CA ARG A 211 -6.60 3.32 10.73
C ARG A 211 -5.23 2.66 10.82
N VAL A 212 -5.23 1.37 11.19
CA VAL A 212 -4.02 0.56 11.32
C VAL A 212 -3.79 -0.24 10.03
N HIS A 213 -2.61 -0.12 9.45
CA HIS A 213 -2.21 -0.84 8.23
C HIS A 213 -0.82 -1.49 8.39
N PRO A 214 -0.55 -2.68 7.82
CA PRO A 214 0.77 -3.29 7.85
C PRO A 214 1.63 -2.73 6.72
N ILE A 215 2.22 -1.57 6.96
CA ILE A 215 2.98 -0.79 5.97
C ILE A 215 4.45 -0.73 6.35
N SER A 216 5.31 -0.52 5.36
CA SER A 216 6.76 -0.48 5.56
C SER A 216 7.18 0.80 6.27
N THR A 217 7.88 0.65 7.39
CA THR A 217 8.42 1.74 8.21
C THR A 217 9.75 1.34 8.86
N MET A 218 10.46 2.31 9.42
CA MET A 218 11.68 2.05 10.19
C MET A 218 11.34 1.35 11.50
N ILE A 219 11.86 0.14 11.69
CA ILE A 219 11.56 -0.71 12.87
C ILE A 219 12.70 -0.78 13.89
N LYS A 220 13.77 0.00 13.70
CA LYS A 220 14.90 0.07 14.63
C LYS A 220 14.42 0.28 16.07
N GLY A 221 14.91 -0.58 16.97
CA GLY A 221 14.55 -0.61 18.38
C GLY A 221 13.36 -1.51 18.72
N LEU A 222 12.68 -2.11 17.73
CA LEU A 222 11.64 -3.11 17.94
C LEU A 222 12.19 -4.52 17.73
N TYR A 223 11.69 -5.49 18.50
CA TYR A 223 12.04 -6.90 18.36
C TYR A 223 13.56 -7.16 18.35
N GLY A 224 14.34 -6.36 19.09
CA GLY A 224 15.81 -6.49 19.15
C GLY A 224 16.58 -6.05 17.90
N ILE A 225 15.90 -5.48 16.90
CA ILE A 225 16.51 -5.05 15.62
C ILE A 225 17.19 -3.69 15.82
N LYS A 226 18.47 -3.59 15.44
CA LYS A 226 19.30 -2.39 15.69
C LYS A 226 19.59 -1.59 14.43
N ASP A 227 19.45 -2.20 13.27
CA ASP A 227 19.76 -1.61 11.98
C ASP A 227 18.64 -0.68 11.49
N ASP A 228 18.99 0.25 10.60
CA ASP A 228 18.06 1.21 9.99
C ASP A 228 17.26 0.53 8.85
N VAL A 229 16.62 -0.60 9.17
CA VAL A 229 15.85 -1.41 8.22
C VAL A 229 14.38 -1.01 8.18
N PHE A 230 13.83 -0.98 6.97
CA PHE A 230 12.42 -0.74 6.72
C PHE A 230 11.70 -2.05 6.39
N LEU A 231 10.70 -2.42 7.18
CA LEU A 231 9.80 -3.56 6.92
C LEU A 231 8.40 -3.29 7.46
N SER A 232 7.45 -4.17 7.14
CA SER A 232 6.05 -3.96 7.45
C SER A 232 5.70 -4.36 8.88
N VAL A 233 5.14 -3.40 9.62
CA VAL A 233 4.50 -3.60 10.94
C VAL A 233 3.19 -2.81 10.98
N PRO A 234 2.22 -3.14 11.85
CA PRO A 234 0.97 -2.41 11.90
C PRO A 234 1.21 -0.97 12.41
N CYS A 235 0.87 0.01 11.59
CA CYS A 235 1.11 1.43 11.84
C CYS A 235 -0.22 2.19 11.84
N ILE A 236 -0.36 3.15 12.76
CA ILE A 236 -1.44 4.13 12.73
C ILE A 236 -1.09 5.19 11.68
N LEU A 237 -1.92 5.27 10.65
CA LEU A 237 -1.70 6.14 9.49
C LEU A 237 -2.72 7.30 9.49
N GLY A 238 -2.28 8.52 9.20
CA GLY A 238 -3.15 9.69 9.10
C GLY A 238 -2.53 10.81 8.27
N GLN A 239 -3.01 12.05 8.44
CA GLN A 239 -2.61 13.19 7.60
C GLN A 239 -1.11 13.51 7.65
N ASN A 240 -0.44 13.15 8.75
CA ASN A 240 1.00 13.35 8.95
C ASN A 240 1.83 12.09 8.60
N GLY A 241 1.23 11.14 7.89
CA GLY A 241 1.81 9.83 7.63
C GLY A 241 1.72 8.91 8.86
N ILE A 242 2.78 8.17 9.16
CA ILE A 242 2.81 7.21 10.28
C ILE A 242 2.97 7.96 11.61
N SER A 243 1.94 8.00 12.43
CA SER A 243 2.03 8.63 13.76
C SER A 243 2.50 7.66 14.85
N ASP A 244 2.12 6.38 14.74
CA ASP A 244 2.35 5.38 15.79
C ASP A 244 2.57 3.99 15.20
N VAL A 245 3.25 3.12 15.95
CA VAL A 245 3.47 1.71 15.59
C VAL A 245 2.88 0.82 16.67
N VAL A 246 2.09 -0.18 16.26
CA VAL A 246 1.54 -1.20 17.15
C VAL A 246 2.62 -2.23 17.46
N LYS A 247 2.92 -2.42 18.74
CA LYS A 247 3.86 -3.43 19.23
C LYS A 247 3.16 -4.77 19.35
N VAL A 248 3.14 -5.53 18.26
CA VAL A 248 2.50 -6.85 18.21
C VAL A 248 3.25 -7.81 19.14
N THR A 249 2.52 -8.56 19.96
CA THR A 249 3.11 -9.67 20.71
C THR A 249 3.27 -10.86 19.78
N LEU A 250 4.52 -11.21 19.49
CA LEU A 250 4.87 -12.33 18.60
C LEU A 250 5.29 -13.53 19.44
N THR A 251 4.98 -14.74 18.94
CA THR A 251 5.61 -15.96 19.43
C THR A 251 7.12 -15.94 19.13
N PRO A 252 7.94 -16.75 19.83
CA PRO A 252 9.38 -16.83 19.55
C PRO A 252 9.70 -17.18 18.09
N GLU A 253 8.90 -18.04 17.46
CA GLU A 253 9.06 -18.39 16.04
C GLU A 253 8.71 -17.22 15.11
N GLU A 254 7.57 -16.55 15.33
CA GLU A 254 7.16 -15.38 14.55
C GLU A 254 8.18 -14.24 14.67
N GLU A 255 8.71 -13.98 15.87
CA GLU A 255 9.75 -12.97 16.10
C GLU A 255 11.05 -13.35 15.39
N ALA A 256 11.47 -14.63 15.46
CA ALA A 256 12.66 -15.11 14.76
C ALA A 256 12.53 -14.99 13.24
N ARG A 257 11.35 -15.29 12.68
CA ARG A 257 11.06 -15.10 11.25
C ARG A 257 11.09 -13.62 10.87
N LEU A 258 10.55 -12.73 11.71
CA LEU A 258 10.57 -11.30 11.46
C LEU A 258 12.00 -10.74 11.47
N LYS A 259 12.83 -11.18 12.42
CA LYS A 259 14.27 -10.87 12.45
C LYS A 259 14.98 -11.35 11.19
N LYS A 260 14.74 -12.59 10.76
CA LYS A 260 15.30 -13.14 9.52
C LYS A 260 14.91 -12.29 8.30
N SER A 261 13.66 -11.84 8.22
CA SER A 261 13.19 -10.94 7.17
C SER A 261 13.93 -9.59 7.20
N ALA A 262 14.14 -9.04 8.40
CA ALA A 262 14.94 -7.83 8.59
C ALA A 262 16.40 -8.01 8.16
N ASP A 263 17.03 -9.13 8.51
CA ASP A 263 18.42 -9.45 8.14
C ASP A 263 18.58 -9.55 6.61
N THR A 264 17.64 -10.21 5.93
CA THR A 264 17.60 -10.28 4.46
C THR A 264 17.57 -8.89 3.84
N LEU A 265 16.63 -8.04 4.29
CA LEU A 265 16.50 -6.68 3.77
C LEU A 265 17.71 -5.81 4.08
N TRP A 266 18.25 -5.91 5.29
CA TRP A 266 19.45 -5.18 5.68
C TRP A 266 20.67 -5.60 4.88
N GLY A 267 20.81 -6.90 4.57
CA GLY A 267 21.85 -7.44 3.71
C GLY A 267 21.91 -6.78 2.34
N ILE A 268 20.77 -6.34 1.80
CA ILE A 268 20.66 -5.61 0.53
C ILE A 268 20.82 -4.10 0.76
N GLN A 269 20.13 -3.54 1.76
CA GLN A 269 20.09 -2.09 2.00
C GLN A 269 21.45 -1.50 2.36
N LYS A 270 22.30 -2.25 3.06
CA LYS A 270 23.63 -1.79 3.48
C LYS A 270 24.63 -1.63 2.32
N GLU A 271 24.40 -2.31 1.21
CA GLU A 271 25.27 -2.30 0.02
C GLU A 271 24.88 -1.18 -0.96
N LEU A 272 23.78 -0.46 -0.71
CA LEU A 272 23.33 0.64 -1.57
C LEU A 272 24.29 1.85 -1.41
N GLN A 273 24.92 2.25 -2.51
CA GLN A 273 25.70 3.47 -2.62
C GLN A 273 24.81 4.62 -3.10
N PHE A 274 24.91 5.77 -2.44
CA PHE A 274 24.20 7.01 -2.77
C PHE A 274 25.19 8.14 -3.00
#